data_AF-A0A3L6N6N7-F1
#
_entry.id   AF-A0A3L6N6N7-F1
#
_cell.length_a   1.000
_cell.length_b   1.000
_cell.length_c   1.000
_cell.angle_alpha   90.00
_cell.angle_beta   90.00
_cell.angle_gamma   90.00
#
_symmetry.space_group_name_H-M   'P 1'
#
loop_
_entity.id
_entity.type
_entity.pdbx_description
1 polymer ?
#
loop_
_entity_poly.entity_id
_entity_poly.type
_entity_poly.pdbx_seq_one_letter_code
_entity_poly.pdbx_strand_id
1 'polypeptide(L)'
;MRTFHTPLTIIETLAKSRGDSAAVRYLLPESSTEYKTITYAEYCDDVENAAKIWLSVLSQAGIAKGAVVGIWMRGWSYQDLLHYLSLQRAGFIPQLFSLRMTNPSVVYELLGKSNAAALIYDASCESLVKDCPLPTFLSKGALDRATTEDVELEKVTTALNGDQVSVIFHTSGSTSGMPKLVPATVRWMDCLIRKNKPHTHSGPQPVYCLIVCITSSTLGKSLNQRIKRGLINKG
;
A
#
# COMPACT_ATOMS: atom_id res chain seq x y z
N MET A 1 14.95 -25.10 -1.81
CA MET A 1 14.84 -23.72 -2.32
C MET A 1 14.10 -22.89 -1.27
N ARG A 2 14.57 -21.70 -0.89
CA ARG A 2 13.92 -20.89 0.17
C ARG A 2 12.72 -20.16 -0.40
N THR A 3 11.58 -20.22 0.27
CA THR A 3 10.37 -19.45 -0.04
C THR A 3 10.29 -18.20 0.81
N PHE A 4 9.69 -17.13 0.29
CA PHE A 4 9.51 -15.85 1.00
C PHE A 4 8.03 -15.53 1.20
N HIS A 5 7.69 -15.02 2.39
CA HIS A 5 6.35 -14.54 2.68
C HIS A 5 6.19 -13.09 2.23
N THR A 6 5.03 -12.80 1.65
CA THR A 6 4.57 -11.45 1.31
C THR A 6 3.40 -11.05 2.23
N PRO A 7 3.06 -9.76 2.34
CA PRO A 7 1.87 -9.34 3.06
C PRO A 7 0.61 -10.11 2.63
N LEU A 8 0.44 -10.35 1.33
CA LEU A 8 -0.69 -11.10 0.77
C LEU A 8 -0.73 -12.55 1.28
N THR A 9 0.40 -13.27 1.29
CA THR A 9 0.43 -14.65 1.82
C THR A 9 0.08 -14.72 3.30
N ILE A 10 0.44 -13.69 4.07
CA ILE A 10 0.09 -13.61 5.49
C ILE A 10 -1.40 -13.34 5.66
N ILE A 11 -1.96 -12.37 4.92
CA ILE A 11 -3.40 -12.06 4.97
C ILE A 11 -4.22 -13.31 4.63
N GLU A 12 -3.90 -14.00 3.53
CA GLU A 12 -4.63 -15.21 3.10
C GLU A 12 -4.52 -16.34 4.14
N THR A 13 -3.34 -16.56 4.72
CA THR A 13 -3.15 -17.58 5.77
C THR A 13 -3.97 -17.26 7.02
N LEU A 14 -4.03 -15.99 7.41
CA LEU A 14 -4.77 -15.54 8.59
C LEU A 14 -6.28 -15.53 8.36
N ALA A 15 -6.74 -15.19 7.15
CA ALA A 15 -8.13 -15.32 6.75
C ALA A 15 -8.61 -16.78 6.85
N LYS A 16 -7.81 -17.73 6.38
CA LYS A 16 -8.15 -19.18 6.44
C LYS A 16 -8.14 -19.75 7.86
N SER A 17 -7.23 -19.31 8.72
CA SER A 17 -7.05 -19.88 10.06
C SER A 17 -7.86 -19.17 11.15
N ARG A 18 -8.14 -17.88 10.98
CA ARG A 18 -8.81 -17.03 11.97
C ARG A 18 -9.60 -15.89 11.31
N GLY A 19 -10.40 -16.23 10.30
CA GLY A 19 -11.17 -15.30 9.48
C GLY A 19 -11.92 -14.24 10.28
N ASP A 20 -12.67 -14.64 11.31
CA ASP A 20 -13.51 -13.76 12.14
C ASP A 20 -12.70 -12.89 13.14
N SER A 21 -11.39 -13.11 13.26
CA SER A 21 -10.56 -12.31 14.15
C SER A 21 -10.30 -10.93 13.56
N ALA A 22 -10.28 -9.92 14.43
CA ALA A 22 -9.98 -8.55 14.06
C ALA A 22 -8.57 -8.43 13.44
N ALA A 23 -8.50 -7.88 12.22
CA ALA A 23 -7.26 -7.65 11.48
C ALA A 23 -6.85 -6.17 11.54
N VAL A 24 -7.77 -5.30 11.14
CA VAL A 24 -7.54 -3.87 10.98
C VAL A 24 -8.61 -3.11 11.76
N ARG A 25 -8.20 -2.02 12.41
CA ARG A 25 -9.12 -1.07 13.02
C ARG A 25 -8.80 0.34 12.55
N TYR A 26 -9.81 1.08 12.11
CA TYR A 26 -9.65 2.44 11.60
C TYR A 26 -10.79 3.35 12.05
N LEU A 27 -10.50 4.64 12.18
CA LEU A 27 -11.47 5.67 12.52
C LEU A 27 -12.35 5.96 11.29
N LEU A 28 -13.68 6.01 11.46
CA LEU A 28 -14.56 6.33 10.35
C LEU A 28 -14.28 7.75 9.81
N PRO A 29 -14.30 7.99 8.49
CA PRO A 29 -13.93 9.29 7.91
C PRO A 29 -14.72 10.48 8.45
N GLU A 30 -15.99 10.27 8.79
CA GLU A 30 -16.92 11.31 9.28
C GLU A 30 -17.01 11.36 10.81
N SER A 31 -16.22 10.54 11.52
CA SER A 31 -16.25 10.44 12.98
C SER A 31 -14.89 10.73 13.60
N SER A 32 -14.88 11.37 14.77
CA SER A 32 -13.68 11.58 15.57
C SER A 32 -13.49 10.52 16.66
N THR A 33 -14.48 9.65 16.88
CA THR A 33 -14.52 8.70 18.01
C THR A 33 -14.91 7.29 17.61
N GLU A 34 -15.58 7.09 16.48
CA GLU A 34 -16.09 5.80 16.05
C GLU A 34 -15.08 5.05 15.18
N TYR A 35 -14.88 3.78 15.52
CA TYR A 35 -13.95 2.90 14.81
C TYR A 35 -14.69 1.76 14.15
N LYS A 36 -14.34 1.48 12.89
CA LYS A 36 -14.70 0.21 12.26
C LYS A 36 -13.57 -0.78 12.47
N THR A 37 -13.96 -2.02 12.78
CA THR A 37 -13.06 -3.17 12.82
C THR A 37 -13.34 -4.01 11.58
N ILE A 38 -12.28 -4.41 10.89
CA ILE A 38 -12.31 -5.32 9.75
C ILE A 38 -11.64 -6.62 10.17
N THR A 39 -12.32 -7.73 9.92
CA THR A 39 -11.84 -9.08 10.18
C THR A 39 -10.80 -9.52 9.15
N TYR A 40 -10.06 -10.62 9.39
CA TYR A 40 -9.11 -11.13 8.38
C TYR A 40 -9.80 -11.63 7.11
N ALA A 41 -11.01 -12.20 7.24
CA ALA A 41 -11.81 -12.63 6.10
C ALA A 41 -12.23 -11.43 5.23
N GLU A 42 -12.89 -10.44 5.84
CA GLU A 42 -13.30 -9.21 5.14
C GLU A 42 -12.10 -8.48 4.51
N TYR A 43 -10.97 -8.41 5.22
CA TYR A 43 -9.78 -7.76 4.69
C TYR A 43 -9.20 -8.50 3.47
N CYS A 44 -9.23 -9.83 3.47
CA CYS A 44 -8.80 -10.63 2.34
C CYS A 44 -9.72 -10.40 1.13
N ASP A 45 -11.04 -10.42 1.35
CA ASP A 45 -12.05 -10.21 0.31
C ASP A 45 -11.96 -8.79 -0.27
N ASP A 46 -11.79 -7.77 0.56
CA ASP A 46 -11.60 -6.39 0.13
C ASP A 46 -10.37 -6.23 -0.77
N VAL A 47 -9.25 -6.88 -0.42
CA VAL A 47 -8.02 -6.87 -1.23
C VAL A 47 -8.23 -7.59 -2.57
N GLU A 48 -8.87 -8.76 -2.56
CA GLU A 48 -9.17 -9.53 -3.79
C GLU A 48 -10.09 -8.73 -4.73
N ASN A 49 -11.17 -8.16 -4.21
CA ASN A 49 -12.12 -7.38 -5.01
C ASN A 49 -11.46 -6.12 -5.60
N ALA A 50 -10.72 -5.37 -4.78
CA ALA A 50 -9.97 -4.21 -5.25
C ALA A 50 -8.91 -4.61 -6.30
N ALA A 51 -8.28 -5.79 -6.17
CA ALA A 51 -7.28 -6.26 -7.12
C ALA A 51 -7.89 -6.61 -8.48
N LYS A 52 -9.08 -7.25 -8.51
CA LYS A 52 -9.80 -7.52 -9.77
C LYS A 52 -10.12 -6.22 -10.51
N ILE A 53 -10.59 -5.21 -9.78
CA ILE A 53 -10.88 -3.88 -10.33
C ILE A 53 -9.61 -3.27 -10.93
N TRP A 54 -8.51 -3.21 -10.18
CA TRP A 54 -7.27 -2.62 -10.69
C TRP A 54 -6.68 -3.40 -11.87
N LEU A 55 -6.74 -4.73 -11.82
CA LEU A 55 -6.32 -5.55 -12.95
C LEU A 55 -7.14 -5.21 -14.20
N SER A 56 -8.47 -5.11 -14.08
CA SER A 56 -9.34 -4.73 -15.19
C SER A 56 -9.02 -3.32 -15.73
N VAL A 57 -8.99 -2.32 -14.84
CA VAL A 57 -8.77 -0.91 -15.21
C VAL A 57 -7.42 -0.71 -15.90
N LEU A 58 -6.35 -1.26 -15.32
CA LEU A 58 -5.01 -1.08 -15.85
C LEU A 58 -4.79 -1.90 -17.13
N SER A 59 -5.33 -3.12 -17.21
CA SER A 59 -5.22 -3.94 -18.43
C SER A 59 -5.98 -3.32 -19.60
N GLN A 60 -7.17 -2.74 -19.37
CA GLN A 60 -7.92 -2.02 -20.41
C GLN A 60 -7.16 -0.79 -20.93
N ALA A 61 -6.32 -0.19 -20.09
CA ALA A 61 -5.41 0.89 -20.48
C ALA A 61 -4.10 0.40 -21.12
N GLY A 62 -3.95 -0.91 -21.38
CA GLY A 62 -2.77 -1.50 -22.00
C GLY A 62 -1.58 -1.68 -21.06
N ILE A 63 -1.77 -1.59 -19.74
CA ILE A 63 -0.69 -1.69 -18.75
C ILE A 63 -0.49 -3.15 -18.35
N ALA A 64 0.69 -3.69 -18.64
CA ALA A 64 1.03 -5.07 -18.36
C ALA A 64 1.31 -5.32 -16.87
N LYS A 65 1.05 -6.54 -16.41
CA LYS A 65 1.50 -7.03 -15.10
C LYS A 65 3.02 -6.87 -14.97
N GLY A 66 3.49 -6.63 -13.75
CA GLY A 66 4.88 -6.32 -13.44
C GLY A 66 5.26 -4.85 -13.64
N ALA A 67 4.39 -4.04 -14.27
CA ALA A 67 4.63 -2.61 -14.41
C ALA A 67 4.59 -1.88 -13.06
N VAL A 68 5.37 -0.81 -12.95
CA VAL A 68 5.33 0.10 -11.81
C VAL A 68 4.12 1.02 -11.94
N VAL A 69 3.34 1.13 -10.87
CA VAL A 69 2.16 2.01 -10.79
C VAL A 69 2.33 2.95 -9.59
N GLY A 70 2.36 4.25 -9.87
CA GLY A 70 2.41 5.27 -8.83
C GLY A 70 1.10 5.34 -8.06
N ILE A 71 1.18 5.55 -6.75
CA ILE A 71 0.04 5.81 -5.87
C ILE A 71 0.30 7.11 -5.12
N TRP A 72 -0.47 8.17 -5.39
CA TRP A 72 -0.34 9.46 -4.73
C TRP A 72 -1.55 9.75 -3.85
N MET A 73 -1.39 9.45 -2.55
CA MET A 73 -2.48 9.39 -1.58
C MET A 73 -2.06 9.84 -0.17
N ARG A 74 -3.05 10.01 0.73
CA ARG A 74 -2.87 10.37 2.15
C ARG A 74 -2.03 9.34 2.90
N GLY A 75 -2.30 8.05 2.65
CA GLY A 75 -1.57 6.91 3.18
C GLY A 75 -2.00 6.46 4.57
N TRP A 76 -3.09 6.98 5.12
CA TRP A 76 -3.50 6.77 6.52
C TRP A 76 -4.92 6.19 6.64
N SER A 77 -5.67 6.08 5.53
CA SER A 77 -6.99 5.46 5.48
C SER A 77 -6.89 3.97 5.17
N TYR A 78 -7.94 3.22 5.51
CA TYR A 78 -8.07 1.83 5.12
C TYR A 78 -8.05 1.65 3.59
N GLN A 79 -8.65 2.59 2.85
CA GLN A 79 -8.60 2.60 1.38
C GLN A 79 -7.18 2.71 0.83
N ASP A 80 -6.33 3.56 1.43
CA ASP A 80 -4.92 3.68 1.01
C ASP A 80 -4.17 2.34 1.13
N LEU A 81 -4.46 1.59 2.22
CA LEU A 81 -3.90 0.26 2.44
C LEU A 81 -4.41 -0.75 1.40
N LEU A 82 -5.71 -0.69 1.07
CA LEU A 82 -6.30 -1.53 0.03
C LEU A 82 -5.68 -1.24 -1.34
N HIS A 83 -5.53 0.02 -1.76
CA HIS A 83 -4.90 0.37 -3.04
C HIS A 83 -3.48 -0.17 -3.15
N TYR A 84 -2.68 -0.04 -2.09
CA TYR A 84 -1.34 -0.60 -2.04
C TYR A 84 -1.33 -2.12 -2.25
N LEU A 85 -2.10 -2.86 -1.45
CA LEU A 85 -2.07 -4.33 -1.47
C LEU A 85 -2.78 -4.92 -2.68
N SER A 86 -3.85 -4.30 -3.14
CA SER A 86 -4.60 -4.74 -4.32
C SER A 86 -3.77 -4.63 -5.60
N LEU A 87 -2.92 -3.60 -5.74
CA LEU A 87 -1.98 -3.54 -6.86
C LEU A 87 -0.96 -4.67 -6.83
N GLN A 88 -0.40 -4.98 -5.66
CA GLN A 88 0.48 -6.15 -5.51
C GLN A 88 -0.25 -7.44 -5.86
N ARG A 89 -1.51 -7.57 -5.43
CA ARG A 89 -2.36 -8.73 -5.66
C ARG A 89 -2.73 -8.90 -7.13
N ALA A 90 -2.93 -7.79 -7.84
CA ALA A 90 -3.18 -7.75 -9.28
C ALA A 90 -1.91 -7.98 -10.14
N GLY A 91 -0.74 -8.03 -9.51
CA GLY A 91 0.54 -8.30 -10.17
C GLY A 91 1.32 -7.05 -10.58
N PHE A 92 0.96 -5.86 -10.10
CA PHE A 92 1.68 -4.61 -10.34
C PHE A 92 2.65 -4.28 -9.21
N ILE A 93 3.61 -3.38 -9.48
CA ILE A 93 4.59 -2.90 -8.49
C ILE A 93 4.16 -1.49 -8.01
N PRO A 94 3.58 -1.35 -6.80
CA PRO A 94 3.20 -0.04 -6.29
C PRO A 94 4.42 0.84 -5.99
N GLN A 95 4.32 2.12 -6.33
CA GLN A 95 5.25 3.18 -5.92
C GLN A 95 4.52 4.23 -5.10
N LEU A 96 4.83 4.34 -3.81
CA LEU A 96 4.02 5.11 -2.86
C LEU A 96 4.52 6.56 -2.73
N PHE A 97 3.72 7.53 -3.16
CA PHE A 97 3.99 8.96 -3.01
C PHE A 97 3.21 9.56 -1.84
N SER A 98 3.91 10.31 -1.00
CA SER A 98 3.29 11.05 0.11
C SER A 98 2.62 12.32 -0.38
N LEU A 99 1.48 12.69 0.19
CA LEU A 99 0.90 14.03 0.00
C LEU A 99 1.78 15.20 0.44
N ARG A 100 2.82 14.94 1.24
CA ARG A 100 3.80 15.99 1.57
C ARG A 100 4.64 16.40 0.37
N MET A 101 4.68 15.58 -0.69
CA MET A 101 5.24 15.97 -1.98
C MET A 101 4.15 16.71 -2.74
N THR A 102 4.07 18.04 -2.58
CA THR A 102 3.03 18.87 -3.21
C THR A 102 3.43 19.40 -4.59
N ASN A 103 4.72 19.32 -4.95
CA ASN A 103 5.19 19.70 -6.29
C ASN A 103 5.06 18.49 -7.24
N PRO A 104 4.14 18.53 -8.22
CA PRO A 104 3.93 17.41 -9.15
C PRO A 104 5.15 17.10 -10.02
N SER A 105 6.00 18.09 -10.31
CA SER A 105 7.22 17.88 -11.12
C SER A 105 8.15 16.85 -10.49
N VAL A 106 8.26 16.85 -9.15
CA VAL A 106 9.06 15.88 -8.39
C VAL A 106 8.44 14.49 -8.51
N VAL A 107 7.12 14.38 -8.43
CA VAL A 107 6.40 13.11 -8.58
C VAL A 107 6.62 12.56 -10.00
N TYR A 108 6.47 13.39 -11.03
CA TYR A 108 6.64 12.98 -12.43
C TYR A 108 8.08 12.58 -12.74
N GLU A 109 9.07 13.30 -12.19
CA GLU A 109 10.48 12.91 -12.32
C GLU A 109 10.74 11.54 -11.69
N LEU A 110 10.17 11.26 -10.52
CA LEU A 110 10.30 9.98 -9.83
C LEU A 110 9.54 8.84 -10.51
N LEU A 111 8.42 9.13 -11.17
CA LEU A 111 7.70 8.18 -12.03
C LEU A 111 8.54 7.85 -13.27
N GLY A 112 9.17 8.85 -13.89
CA GLY A 112 10.09 8.63 -15.01
C GLY A 112 11.29 7.76 -14.61
N LYS A 113 11.90 8.03 -13.45
CA LYS A 113 13.06 7.27 -12.93
C LYS A 113 12.75 5.80 -12.63
N SER A 114 11.51 5.47 -12.29
CA SER A 114 11.08 4.09 -12.02
C SER A 114 10.48 3.40 -13.24
N ASN A 115 10.42 4.09 -14.39
CA ASN A 115 9.70 3.65 -15.58
C ASN A 115 8.25 3.25 -15.25
N ALA A 116 7.58 4.08 -14.45
CA ALA A 116 6.17 3.86 -14.11
C ALA A 116 5.28 3.95 -15.36
N ALA A 117 4.26 3.09 -15.41
CA ALA A 117 3.33 3.01 -16.51
C ALA A 117 2.04 3.83 -16.28
N ALA A 118 1.73 4.16 -15.02
CA ALA A 118 0.55 4.91 -14.65
C ALA A 118 0.66 5.56 -13.27
N LEU A 119 -0.28 6.46 -12.98
CA LEU A 119 -0.45 7.11 -11.69
C LEU A 119 -1.91 7.00 -11.20
N ILE A 120 -2.09 6.38 -10.04
CA ILE A 120 -3.34 6.41 -9.28
C ILE A 120 -3.24 7.54 -8.26
N TYR A 121 -4.28 8.37 -8.14
CA TYR A 121 -4.27 9.51 -7.22
C TYR A 121 -5.60 9.66 -6.47
N ASP A 122 -5.52 10.23 -5.26
CA ASP A 122 -6.69 10.62 -4.48
C ASP A 122 -7.30 11.93 -5.00
N ALA A 123 -8.62 12.12 -4.86
CA ALA A 123 -9.32 13.33 -5.29
C ALA A 123 -8.72 14.61 -4.69
N SER A 124 -8.14 14.55 -3.48
CA SER A 124 -7.46 15.71 -2.88
C SER A 124 -6.18 16.14 -3.61
N CYS A 125 -5.67 15.31 -4.53
CA CYS A 125 -4.52 15.62 -5.39
C CYS A 125 -4.93 16.08 -6.79
N GLU A 126 -6.21 16.10 -7.13
CA GLU A 126 -6.67 16.34 -8.51
C GLU A 126 -6.15 17.67 -9.07
N SER A 127 -6.11 18.72 -8.24
CA SER A 127 -5.56 20.02 -8.62
C SER A 127 -4.05 20.00 -8.88
N LEU A 128 -3.33 19.03 -8.32
CA LEU A 128 -1.88 18.85 -8.46
C LEU A 128 -1.51 17.96 -9.66
N VAL A 129 -2.38 17.03 -10.06
CA VAL A 129 -2.10 16.01 -11.09
C VAL A 129 -2.30 16.53 -12.53
N LYS A 130 -2.22 17.85 -12.73
CA LYS A 130 -2.29 18.46 -14.06
C LYS A 130 -1.07 18.08 -14.89
N ASP A 131 -1.29 17.87 -16.19
CA ASP A 131 -0.23 17.60 -17.18
C ASP A 131 0.65 16.39 -16.82
N CYS A 132 0.07 15.38 -16.16
CA CYS A 132 0.80 14.15 -15.87
C CYS A 132 1.19 13.47 -17.21
N PRO A 133 2.47 13.11 -17.40
CA PRO A 133 2.92 12.50 -18.65
C PRO A 133 2.48 11.04 -18.82
N LEU A 134 1.87 10.46 -17.80
CA LEU A 134 1.40 9.07 -17.77
C LEU A 134 -0.13 9.02 -17.68
N PRO A 135 -0.77 7.91 -18.10
CA PRO A 135 -2.17 7.66 -17.80
C PRO A 135 -2.45 7.80 -16.29
N THR A 136 -3.52 8.54 -15.96
CA THR A 136 -3.91 8.80 -14.57
C THR A 136 -5.27 8.20 -14.25
N PHE A 137 -5.45 7.74 -13.01
CA PHE A 137 -6.66 7.11 -12.54
C PHE A 137 -7.05 7.65 -11.16
N LEU A 138 -8.30 8.10 -11.02
CA LEU A 138 -8.83 8.49 -9.73
C LEU A 138 -9.11 7.26 -8.86
N SER A 139 -8.63 7.26 -7.62
CA SER A 139 -8.73 6.13 -6.69
C SER A 139 -10.15 5.74 -6.33
N LYS A 140 -10.99 6.74 -6.00
CA LYS A 140 -12.38 6.56 -5.59
C LYS A 140 -13.21 5.91 -6.70
N GLY A 141 -12.92 6.28 -7.95
CA GLY A 141 -13.63 5.75 -9.10
C GLY A 141 -13.42 4.26 -9.34
N ALA A 142 -12.46 3.60 -8.70
CA ALA A 142 -12.18 2.18 -8.87
C ALA A 142 -12.99 1.32 -7.88
N LEU A 143 -12.92 1.58 -6.57
CA LEU A 143 -13.54 0.73 -5.54
C LEU A 143 -15.08 0.77 -5.54
N ASP A 144 -15.68 1.82 -6.12
CA ASP A 144 -17.14 1.95 -6.27
C ASP A 144 -17.67 1.23 -7.54
N ARG A 145 -16.80 0.68 -8.39
CA ARG A 145 -17.21 -0.05 -9.61
C ARG A 145 -17.60 -1.48 -9.23
N ALA A 146 -18.71 -1.96 -9.80
CA ALA A 146 -19.05 -3.37 -9.75
C ALA A 146 -17.88 -4.18 -10.33
N THR A 147 -17.42 -5.19 -9.59
CA THR A 147 -16.43 -6.14 -10.08
C THR A 147 -17.00 -6.86 -11.28
N THR A 148 -16.25 -6.89 -12.39
CA THR A 148 -16.53 -7.82 -13.48
C THR A 148 -16.19 -9.24 -13.00
N GLU A 149 -17.18 -10.13 -12.99
CA GLU A 149 -17.02 -11.50 -12.47
C GLU A 149 -15.96 -12.31 -13.24
N ASP A 150 -15.62 -11.90 -14.46
CA ASP A 150 -14.73 -12.62 -15.38
C ASP A 150 -13.22 -12.38 -15.19
N VAL A 151 -12.79 -11.57 -14.21
CA VAL A 151 -11.36 -11.28 -14.01
C VAL A 151 -10.73 -12.28 -13.05
N GLU A 152 -9.97 -13.23 -13.59
CA GLU A 152 -9.18 -14.17 -12.80
C GLU A 152 -7.84 -13.58 -12.35
N LEU A 153 -7.61 -13.64 -11.04
CA LEU A 153 -6.35 -13.27 -10.42
C LEU A 153 -5.47 -14.51 -10.27
N GLU A 154 -4.15 -14.34 -10.43
CA GLU A 154 -3.19 -15.42 -10.17
C GLU A 154 -3.30 -15.90 -8.72
N LYS A 155 -3.05 -17.18 -8.48
CA LYS A 155 -3.09 -17.73 -7.12
C LYS A 155 -2.04 -17.05 -6.24
N VAL A 156 -2.43 -16.68 -5.03
CA VAL A 156 -1.48 -16.19 -4.03
C VAL A 156 -0.57 -17.34 -3.61
N THR A 157 0.74 -17.19 -3.83
CA THR A 157 1.76 -18.15 -3.41
C THR A 157 2.90 -17.44 -2.71
N THR A 158 3.67 -18.20 -1.92
CA THR A 158 4.97 -17.70 -1.48
C THR A 158 5.87 -17.46 -2.68
N ALA A 159 6.71 -16.44 -2.58
CA ALA A 159 7.58 -16.05 -3.67
C ALA A 159 8.85 -16.91 -3.67
N LEU A 160 9.30 -17.28 -4.87
CA LEU A 160 10.54 -18.03 -5.10
C LEU A 160 11.74 -17.10 -5.31
N ASN A 161 11.51 -15.93 -5.89
CA ASN A 161 12.54 -14.92 -6.12
C ASN A 161 12.49 -13.83 -5.05
N GLY A 162 13.42 -13.86 -4.11
CA GLY A 162 13.53 -12.85 -3.05
C GLY A 162 14.02 -11.48 -3.53
N ASP A 163 14.63 -11.38 -4.70
CA ASP A 163 15.21 -10.13 -5.23
C ASP A 163 14.24 -9.38 -6.15
N GLN A 164 13.08 -9.97 -6.46
CA GLN A 164 12.00 -9.29 -7.15
C GLN A 164 11.55 -8.07 -6.33
N VAL A 165 11.43 -6.91 -7.00
CA VAL A 165 10.91 -5.69 -6.39
C VAL A 165 9.42 -5.87 -6.11
N SER A 166 9.02 -5.61 -4.87
CA SER A 166 7.64 -5.76 -4.41
C SER A 166 6.92 -4.41 -4.31
N VAL A 167 7.64 -3.35 -3.97
CA VAL A 167 7.13 -1.99 -3.78
C VAL A 167 8.29 -1.00 -3.84
N ILE A 168 8.03 0.23 -4.29
CA ILE A 168 9.02 1.31 -4.33
C ILE A 168 8.62 2.41 -3.35
N PHE A 169 9.52 2.72 -2.42
CA PHE A 169 9.42 3.86 -1.50
C PHE A 169 10.32 5.02 -1.95
N HIS A 170 10.29 6.10 -1.18
CA HIS A 170 11.17 7.25 -1.37
C HIS A 170 11.89 7.63 -0.09
N THR A 171 13.12 8.13 -0.23
CA THR A 171 13.77 8.88 0.85
C THR A 171 13.13 10.27 1.01
N SER A 172 13.34 10.94 2.15
CA SER A 172 12.83 12.29 2.39
C SER A 172 13.46 13.38 1.51
N GLY A 173 14.59 13.09 0.85
CA GLY A 173 15.34 14.07 0.08
C GLY A 173 16.06 15.13 0.91
N SER A 174 16.11 15.03 2.25
CA SER A 174 16.62 16.10 3.13
C SER A 174 18.10 16.45 2.93
N THR A 175 18.90 15.52 2.39
CA THR A 175 20.35 15.74 2.17
C THR A 175 20.65 16.25 0.75
N SER A 176 19.90 15.80 -0.26
CA SER A 176 20.15 16.13 -1.67
C SER A 176 19.12 17.07 -2.29
N GLY A 177 18.14 17.54 -1.51
CA GLY A 177 16.98 18.30 -2.01
C GLY A 177 15.96 17.47 -2.79
N MET A 178 16.36 16.31 -3.34
CA MET A 178 15.53 15.42 -4.15
C MET A 178 15.36 14.04 -3.50
N PRO A 179 14.13 13.56 -3.31
CA PRO A 179 13.84 12.18 -2.93
C PRO A 179 14.48 11.17 -3.90
N LYS A 180 14.89 10.00 -3.39
CA LYS A 180 15.44 8.90 -4.20
C LYS A 180 14.53 7.69 -4.11
N LEU A 181 14.45 6.91 -5.19
CA LEU A 181 13.75 5.63 -5.21
C LEU A 181 14.42 4.65 -4.25
N VAL A 182 13.61 3.91 -3.49
CA VAL A 182 14.04 2.83 -2.61
C VAL A 182 13.21 1.58 -2.96
N PRO A 183 13.68 0.76 -3.91
CA PRO A 183 13.01 -0.49 -4.26
C PRO A 183 13.13 -1.48 -3.10
N ALA A 184 12.00 -1.86 -2.51
CA ALA A 184 11.95 -2.91 -1.50
C ALA A 184 11.63 -4.24 -2.17
N THR A 185 12.54 -5.20 -1.99
CA THR A 185 12.40 -6.54 -2.55
C THR A 185 11.47 -7.40 -1.71
N VAL A 186 10.99 -8.50 -2.29
CA VAL A 186 10.22 -9.53 -1.58
C VAL A 186 10.95 -10.03 -0.33
N ARG A 187 12.27 -10.23 -0.42
CA ARG A 187 13.11 -10.63 0.73
C ARG A 187 13.11 -9.58 1.83
N TRP A 188 13.12 -8.29 1.49
CA TRP A 188 12.98 -7.22 2.47
C TRP A 188 11.61 -7.34 3.17
N MET A 189 10.53 -7.48 2.42
CA MET A 189 9.19 -7.63 2.99
C MET A 189 9.07 -8.85 3.92
N ASP A 190 9.60 -9.99 3.53
CA ASP A 190 9.67 -11.20 4.38
C ASP A 190 10.45 -10.93 5.69
N CYS A 191 11.58 -10.23 5.61
CA CYS A 191 12.34 -9.82 6.78
C CYS A 191 11.52 -8.91 7.72
N LEU A 192 10.75 -7.97 7.17
CA LEU A 192 9.88 -7.09 7.97
C LEU A 192 8.76 -7.88 8.64
N ILE A 193 8.12 -8.80 7.93
CA ILE A 193 7.09 -9.69 8.48
C ILE A 193 7.68 -10.49 9.66
N ARG A 194 8.84 -11.13 9.46
CA ARG A 194 9.49 -11.93 10.51
C ARG A 194 9.89 -11.08 11.72
N LYS A 195 10.42 -9.87 11.50
CA LYS A 195 10.79 -8.94 12.58
C LYS A 195 9.58 -8.47 13.39
N ASN A 196 8.43 -8.30 12.74
CA ASN A 196 7.22 -7.79 13.38
C ASN A 196 6.26 -8.89 13.84
N LYS A 197 6.59 -10.17 13.63
CA LYS A 197 5.77 -11.33 14.05
C LYS A 197 5.26 -11.24 15.51
N PRO A 198 6.04 -10.80 16.52
CA PRO A 198 5.53 -10.63 17.88
C PRO A 198 4.33 -9.66 17.99
N HIS A 199 4.25 -8.64 17.14
CA HIS A 199 3.16 -7.66 17.13
C HIS A 199 1.90 -8.19 16.44
N THR A 200 2.01 -9.21 15.58
CA THR A 200 0.84 -9.86 14.95
C THR A 200 0.04 -10.77 15.90
N HIS A 201 0.49 -10.89 17.16
CA HIS A 201 -0.17 -11.66 18.23
C HIS A 201 -0.97 -10.80 19.22
N SER A 202 -0.82 -9.47 19.23
CA SER A 202 -1.33 -8.60 20.30
C SER A 202 -2.60 -7.80 19.94
N GLY A 203 -3.49 -8.36 19.12
CA GLY A 203 -4.77 -7.73 18.74
C GLY A 203 -4.75 -7.00 17.39
N PRO A 204 -5.87 -6.36 16.97
CA PRO A 204 -5.98 -5.70 15.67
C PRO A 204 -4.98 -4.56 15.53
N GLN A 205 -4.29 -4.51 14.40
CA GLN A 205 -3.30 -3.47 14.14
C GLN A 205 -3.98 -2.21 13.60
N PRO A 206 -3.61 -1.02 14.08
CA PRO A 206 -3.99 0.22 13.42
C PRO A 206 -3.46 0.23 11.97
N VAL A 207 -4.23 0.77 11.02
CA VAL A 207 -3.85 0.91 9.60
C VAL A 207 -2.44 1.51 9.44
N TYR A 208 -2.15 2.55 10.23
CA TYR A 208 -0.85 3.19 10.18
C TYR A 208 0.27 2.28 10.67
N CYS A 209 0.07 1.32 11.58
CA CYS A 209 1.13 0.39 11.99
C CYS A 209 1.54 -0.52 10.83
N LEU A 210 0.61 -0.92 9.96
CA LEU A 210 0.93 -1.74 8.79
C LEU A 210 1.72 -0.93 7.74
N ILE A 211 1.35 0.33 7.50
CA ILE A 211 2.02 1.22 6.54
C ILE A 211 3.33 1.79 7.11
N VAL A 212 3.38 2.08 8.41
CA VAL A 212 4.54 2.62 9.12
C VAL A 212 5.56 1.53 9.43
N CYS A 213 5.20 0.29 9.78
CA CYS A 213 6.21 -0.77 9.93
C CYS A 213 6.97 -1.01 8.62
N ILE A 214 6.31 -0.77 7.49
CA ILE A 214 6.89 -0.84 6.15
C ILE A 214 7.78 0.38 5.87
N THR A 215 7.31 1.62 6.12
CA THR A 215 8.03 2.88 5.80
C THR A 215 9.03 3.37 6.87
N SER A 216 8.88 2.98 8.14
CA SER A 216 9.79 3.34 9.24
C SER A 216 11.04 2.48 9.31
N SER A 217 11.05 1.33 8.62
CA SER A 217 12.28 0.55 8.44
C SER A 217 13.32 1.29 7.58
N THR A 218 12.87 2.25 6.76
CA THR A 218 13.68 3.19 5.97
C THR A 218 13.85 4.56 6.64
N LEU A 219 13.05 4.89 7.66
CA LEU A 219 13.08 6.19 8.35
C LEU A 219 13.34 5.99 9.85
N GLY A 220 14.62 6.11 10.21
CA GLY A 220 15.04 6.17 11.60
C GLY A 220 14.24 7.20 12.43
N LYS A 221 13.64 6.68 13.50
CA LYS A 221 13.33 7.32 14.80
C LYS A 221 12.35 8.51 14.91
N SER A 222 11.92 9.20 13.85
CA SER A 222 11.11 10.43 14.07
C SER A 222 9.62 10.21 14.36
N LEU A 223 8.99 9.15 13.84
CA LEU A 223 7.54 8.93 14.03
C LEU A 223 7.19 8.36 15.41
N ASN A 224 8.04 7.50 15.97
CA ASN A 224 7.89 6.95 17.32
C ASN A 224 7.98 8.02 18.43
N GLN A 225 8.66 9.15 18.17
CA GLN A 225 8.79 10.23 19.15
C GLN A 225 7.52 11.09 19.29
N ARG A 226 6.74 11.27 18.22
CA ARG A 226 5.47 12.02 18.29
C ARG A 226 4.37 11.23 18.98
N ILE A 227 4.32 9.90 18.82
CA ILE A 227 3.34 9.03 19.49
C ILE A 227 3.65 8.95 21.00
N LYS A 228 4.93 8.84 21.40
CA LYS A 228 5.30 8.93 22.82
C LYS A 228 4.91 10.26 23.46
N ARG A 229 5.06 11.39 22.76
CA ARG A 229 4.67 12.71 23.30
C ARG A 229 3.15 12.91 23.38
N GLY A 230 2.38 12.32 22.46
CA GLY A 230 0.90 12.39 22.50
C GLY A 230 0.27 11.55 23.61
N LEU A 231 0.93 10.46 24.03
CA LEU A 231 0.47 9.59 25.11
C LEU A 231 0.90 10.06 26.52
N ILE A 232 1.92 10.93 26.62
CA ILE A 232 2.44 11.42 27.91
C ILE A 232 1.72 12.70 28.37
N ASN A 233 1.05 13.44 27.48
CA ASN A 233 0.35 14.70 27.83
C ASN A 233 -1.16 14.54 28.11
N LYS A 234 -1.59 13.35 28.56
CA LYS A 234 -2.88 13.17 29.22
C LYS A 234 -2.64 12.52 30.59
N GLY A 235 -2.02 13.29 31.48
CA GLY A 235 -2.00 13.10 32.91
C GLY A 235 -2.52 14.36 33.56
#